data_AF-A0A0P9LZL1-F1
#
_entry.id   AF-A0A0P9LZL1-F1
#
_cell.length_a   1.000
_cell.length_b   1.000
_cell.length_c   1.000
_cell.angle_alpha   90.00
_cell.angle_beta   90.00
_cell.angle_gamma   90.00
#
_symmetry.space_group_name_H-M   'P 1'
#
loop_
_entity.id
_entity.type
_entity.pdbx_description
1 polymer ?
#
loop_
_entity_poly.entity_id
_entity_poly.type
_entity_poly.pdbx_seq_one_letter_code
_entity_poly.pdbx_strand_id
1 'polypeptide(L)'
;MFRPLFVFIGTRYTRAKRRNHFVSFISLTSMIGLALGVVVMIVVLSVMNGFDHEMRTRVLGMVPHATIESADPITDWRGLAAKVQENPQVLAVAPFTQMQGLLTHDGKVQKVLLNGIDPTEERKVSIIDHFIKQGRLDSLSPGSFGIMIGDKAAAKLGVGIGDKLTFVAPEVTVTPAGMFPRMKRFEVTGIFHVGAGEIDGFLGLTNLDDLGRLHRWKPNQVQGLRLKFDDLFAAPRTSWEIAQKLGENNFYSRDWTRTHGNLYQAIRMEKAMIGLLLLLIVAVAAFNIISTLVMVVNDKKGDIAILRTLGATPRQIMAIFMVQGTVIGVVGTLIGAALGILAALNVSAAISALEGLIGHKFLNADVYFIDYLPSQLMAQDVFQVCGAALVLSFLATLYPAWRAARTQPAEALRYE
;
A
#
# COMPACT_ATOMS: atom_id res chain seq x y z
N MET A 1 -39.83 32.39 -4.07
CA MET A 1 -39.63 30.95 -3.79
C MET A 1 -39.91 30.67 -2.33
N PHE A 2 -41.00 29.94 -2.04
CA PHE A 2 -41.30 29.47 -0.68
C PHE A 2 -40.23 28.46 -0.26
N ARG A 3 -39.28 28.89 0.57
CA ARG A 3 -38.37 27.94 1.24
C ARG A 3 -39.13 27.35 2.43
N PRO A 4 -39.09 26.01 2.64
CA PRO A 4 -39.64 25.43 3.84
C PRO A 4 -39.07 26.14 5.09
N LEU A 5 -39.93 26.49 6.05
CA LEU A 5 -39.60 27.34 7.19
C LEU A 5 -38.35 26.88 7.94
N PHE A 6 -38.20 25.56 8.14
CA PHE A 6 -37.06 24.96 8.82
C PHE A 6 -35.74 25.14 8.06
N VAL A 7 -35.76 25.09 6.72
CA VAL A 7 -34.56 25.34 5.89
C VAL A 7 -34.14 26.80 5.97
N PHE A 8 -35.12 27.71 5.90
CA PHE A 8 -34.85 29.14 6.00
C PHE A 8 -34.25 29.52 7.35
N ILE A 9 -34.78 28.98 8.46
CA ILE A 9 -34.27 29.28 9.80
C ILE A 9 -32.91 28.59 10.03
N GLY A 10 -32.77 27.31 9.70
CA GLY A 10 -31.53 26.55 9.93
C GLY A 10 -30.32 27.11 9.18
N THR A 11 -30.49 27.54 7.93
CA THR A 11 -29.43 28.20 7.14
C THR A 11 -29.10 29.61 7.64
N ARG A 12 -30.05 30.29 8.31
CA ARG A 12 -29.82 31.61 8.90
C ARG A 12 -29.07 31.53 10.22
N TYR A 13 -29.32 30.49 11.02
CA TYR A 13 -28.59 30.24 12.27
C TYR A 13 -27.11 29.94 12.04
N THR A 14 -26.74 29.48 10.84
CA THR A 14 -25.34 29.28 10.43
C THR A 14 -24.64 30.57 9.98
N ARG A 15 -25.38 31.61 9.57
CA ARG A 15 -24.79 32.86 9.04
C ARG A 15 -24.48 33.86 10.15
N ALA A 16 -23.25 34.36 10.15
CA ALA A 16 -22.81 35.52 10.91
C ALA A 16 -23.71 36.74 10.66
N LYS A 17 -24.62 37.07 11.59
CA LYS A 17 -25.22 38.41 11.65
C LYS A 17 -24.84 39.08 12.97
N ARG A 18 -24.47 40.37 12.85
CA ARG A 18 -23.81 41.28 13.81
C ARG A 18 -24.38 41.38 15.24
N ARG A 19 -25.42 40.63 15.64
CA ARG A 19 -26.03 40.70 16.97
C ARG A 19 -25.69 39.54 17.92
N ASN A 20 -25.33 38.35 17.41
CA ASN A 20 -24.88 37.21 18.24
C ASN A 20 -23.53 36.67 17.76
N HIS A 21 -22.43 37.28 18.20
CA HIS A 21 -21.06 36.87 17.85
C HIS A 21 -20.72 35.43 18.30
N PHE A 22 -21.33 34.98 19.40
CA PHE A 22 -21.03 33.69 20.04
C PHE A 22 -21.44 32.48 19.19
N VAL A 23 -22.67 32.45 18.69
CA VAL A 23 -23.21 31.35 17.86
C VAL A 23 -22.47 31.21 16.52
N SER A 24 -22.09 32.34 15.92
CA SER A 24 -21.34 32.34 14.66
C SER A 24 -19.90 31.87 14.87
N PHE A 25 -19.26 32.22 15.98
CA PHE A 25 -17.93 31.76 16.32
C PHE A 25 -17.91 30.25 16.53
N ILE A 26 -18.88 29.71 17.29
CA ILE A 26 -19.03 28.27 17.53
C ILE A 26 -19.26 27.50 16.22
N SER A 27 -20.11 28.01 15.33
CA SER A 27 -20.34 27.37 14.03
C SER A 27 -19.07 27.36 13.18
N LEU A 28 -18.27 28.44 13.22
CA LEU A 28 -17.00 28.53 12.52
C LEU A 28 -15.97 27.54 13.06
N THR A 29 -15.81 27.44 14.40
CA THR A 29 -14.84 26.51 14.99
C THR A 29 -15.17 25.05 14.67
N SER A 30 -16.45 24.68 14.59
CA SER A 30 -16.83 23.34 14.13
C SER A 30 -16.65 23.11 12.63
N MET A 31 -16.89 24.12 11.79
CA MET A 31 -16.54 24.00 10.37
C MET A 31 -15.04 23.79 10.19
N ILE A 32 -14.21 24.51 10.94
CA ILE A 32 -12.74 24.34 10.93
C ILE A 32 -12.34 22.96 11.43
N GLY A 33 -12.92 22.49 12.54
CA GLY A 33 -12.62 21.16 13.09
C GLY A 33 -12.96 20.04 12.11
N LEU A 34 -14.13 20.11 11.46
CA LEU A 34 -14.52 19.15 10.44
C LEU A 34 -13.64 19.26 9.18
N ALA A 35 -13.37 20.48 8.71
CA ALA A 35 -12.51 20.69 7.55
C ALA A 35 -11.11 20.13 7.78
N LEU A 36 -10.52 20.39 8.95
CA LEU A 36 -9.22 19.87 9.33
C LEU A 36 -9.21 18.34 9.38
N GLY A 37 -10.25 17.72 9.95
CA GLY A 37 -10.39 16.26 9.94
C GLY A 37 -10.40 15.68 8.53
N VAL A 38 -11.18 16.28 7.62
CA VAL A 38 -11.25 15.86 6.21
C VAL A 38 -9.92 16.08 5.48
N VAL A 39 -9.23 17.22 5.71
CA VAL A 39 -7.90 17.49 5.15
C VAL A 39 -6.92 16.40 5.55
N VAL A 40 -6.82 16.13 6.85
CA VAL A 40 -5.88 15.14 7.39
C VAL A 40 -6.19 13.75 6.85
N MET A 41 -7.47 13.35 6.80
CA MET A 41 -7.87 12.05 6.24
C MET A 41 -7.45 11.90 4.78
N ILE A 42 -7.71 12.91 3.93
CA ILE A 42 -7.34 12.86 2.50
C ILE A 42 -5.83 12.79 2.34
N VAL A 43 -5.06 13.59 3.09
CA VAL A 43 -3.59 13.59 3.02
C VAL A 43 -3.03 12.24 3.46
N VAL A 44 -3.47 11.72 4.60
CA VAL A 44 -2.99 10.44 5.14
C VAL A 44 -3.28 9.28 4.18
N LEU A 45 -4.49 9.21 3.62
CA LEU A 45 -4.84 8.17 2.63
C LEU A 45 -4.02 8.34 1.34
N SER A 46 -3.83 9.57 0.85
CA SER A 46 -3.05 9.80 -0.37
C SER A 46 -1.58 9.41 -0.21
N VAL A 47 -0.97 9.75 0.93
CA VAL A 47 0.39 9.33 1.27
C VAL A 47 0.47 7.80 1.37
N MET A 48 -0.53 7.17 1.99
CA MET A 48 -0.61 5.72 2.07
C MET A 48 -0.70 5.04 0.72
N ASN A 49 -1.52 5.55 -0.19
CA ASN A 49 -1.62 5.02 -1.56
C ASN A 49 -0.30 5.20 -2.32
N GLY A 50 0.36 6.34 -2.13
CA GLY A 50 1.67 6.59 -2.71
C GLY A 50 2.72 5.61 -2.18
N PHE A 51 2.75 5.39 -0.87
CA PHE A 51 3.65 4.43 -0.25
C PHE A 51 3.36 3.00 -0.71
N ASP A 52 2.08 2.58 -0.73
CA ASP A 52 1.66 1.26 -1.22
C ASP A 52 2.08 1.03 -2.67
N HIS A 53 1.94 2.06 -3.52
CA HIS A 53 2.38 2.02 -4.90
C HIS A 53 3.90 1.84 -5.03
N GLU A 54 4.69 2.66 -4.32
CA GLU A 54 6.15 2.58 -4.39
C GLU A 54 6.68 1.28 -3.79
N MET A 55 6.08 0.79 -2.71
CA MET A 55 6.38 -0.52 -2.14
C MET A 55 6.14 -1.63 -3.16
N ARG A 56 5.02 -1.56 -3.89
CA ARG A 56 4.66 -2.54 -4.91
C ARG A 56 5.58 -2.48 -6.14
N THR A 57 5.95 -1.30 -6.60
CA THR A 57 6.73 -1.14 -7.84
C THR A 57 8.23 -1.28 -7.63
N ARG A 58 8.79 -0.72 -6.54
CA ARG A 58 10.25 -0.68 -6.33
C ARG A 58 10.78 -1.81 -5.44
N VAL A 59 10.10 -2.11 -4.34
CA VAL A 59 10.60 -3.09 -3.37
C VAL A 59 10.16 -4.50 -3.72
N LEU A 60 8.88 -4.67 -4.09
CA LEU A 60 8.29 -5.98 -4.35
C LEU A 60 8.21 -6.34 -5.83
N GLY A 61 8.56 -5.42 -6.74
CA GLY A 61 8.52 -5.65 -8.19
C GLY A 61 9.48 -6.73 -8.69
N MET A 62 10.51 -7.07 -7.91
CA MET A 62 11.42 -8.18 -8.21
C MET A 62 11.16 -9.45 -7.39
N VAL A 63 10.35 -9.35 -6.34
CA VAL A 63 10.01 -10.50 -5.51
C VAL A 63 8.89 -11.24 -6.23
N PRO A 64 9.02 -12.56 -6.45
CA PRO A 64 7.91 -13.34 -6.99
C PRO A 64 6.68 -13.16 -6.11
N HIS A 65 5.54 -12.76 -6.67
CA HIS A 65 4.33 -12.54 -5.86
C HIS A 65 3.92 -13.86 -5.19
N ALA A 66 3.94 -14.95 -5.95
CA ALA A 66 3.91 -16.30 -5.41
C ALA A 66 4.65 -17.28 -6.34
N THR A 67 4.89 -18.48 -5.84
CA THR A 67 5.39 -19.62 -6.58
C THR A 67 4.45 -20.81 -6.40
N ILE A 68 4.30 -21.59 -7.46
CA ILE A 68 3.76 -22.95 -7.39
C ILE A 68 4.95 -23.89 -7.59
N GLU A 69 5.24 -24.68 -6.57
CA GLU A 69 6.38 -25.58 -6.51
C GLU A 69 5.91 -27.01 -6.36
N SER A 70 6.77 -27.95 -6.74
CA SER A 70 6.58 -29.37 -6.47
C SER A 70 7.81 -29.93 -5.75
N ALA A 71 7.63 -31.04 -5.03
CA ALA A 71 8.74 -31.77 -4.44
C ALA A 71 9.60 -32.44 -5.53
N ASP A 72 8.95 -32.91 -6.60
CA ASP A 72 9.59 -33.52 -7.75
C ASP A 72 9.72 -32.51 -8.91
N PRO A 73 10.71 -32.65 -9.81
CA PRO A 73 10.87 -31.73 -10.93
C PRO A 73 9.69 -31.81 -11.90
N ILE A 74 9.10 -30.66 -12.19
CA ILE A 74 7.93 -30.51 -13.07
C ILE A 74 8.36 -30.70 -14.52
N THR A 75 7.82 -31.71 -15.20
CA THR A 75 8.17 -32.06 -16.60
C THR A 75 7.40 -31.24 -17.64
N ASP A 76 6.13 -30.96 -17.40
CA ASP A 76 5.27 -30.15 -18.29
C ASP A 76 4.87 -28.83 -17.61
N TRP A 77 5.86 -27.94 -17.48
CA TRP A 77 5.62 -26.63 -16.88
C TRP A 77 4.73 -25.74 -17.75
N ARG A 78 4.71 -25.94 -19.07
CA ARG A 78 3.88 -25.16 -20.00
C ARG A 78 2.40 -25.49 -19.86
N GLY A 79 2.06 -26.79 -19.79
CA GLY A 79 0.69 -27.22 -19.49
C GLY A 79 0.23 -26.76 -18.10
N LEU A 80 1.14 -26.80 -17.10
CA LEU A 80 0.84 -26.25 -15.77
C LEU A 80 0.63 -24.73 -15.81
N ALA A 81 1.46 -23.98 -16.53
CA ALA A 81 1.34 -22.54 -16.68
C ALA A 81 0.01 -22.15 -17.33
N ALA A 82 -0.43 -22.87 -18.37
CA ALA A 82 -1.73 -22.64 -19.00
C ALA A 82 -2.89 -22.79 -17.99
N LYS A 83 -2.88 -23.86 -17.18
CA LYS A 83 -3.90 -24.06 -16.12
C LYS A 83 -3.89 -22.97 -15.07
N VAL A 84 -2.71 -22.51 -14.66
CA VAL A 84 -2.59 -21.43 -13.67
C VAL A 84 -3.10 -20.10 -14.24
N GLN A 85 -2.87 -19.84 -15.53
CA GLN A 85 -3.33 -18.65 -16.24
C GLN A 85 -4.84 -18.63 -16.52
N GLU A 86 -5.57 -19.73 -16.29
CA GLU A 86 -7.04 -19.72 -16.32
C GLU A 86 -7.65 -18.85 -15.21
N ASN A 87 -6.88 -18.59 -14.14
CA ASN A 87 -7.31 -17.67 -13.09
C ASN A 87 -7.11 -16.21 -13.53
N PRO A 88 -8.19 -15.38 -13.59
CA PRO A 88 -8.11 -14.01 -14.11
C PRO A 88 -7.22 -13.07 -13.27
N GLN A 89 -6.91 -13.42 -12.02
CA GLN A 89 -6.01 -12.63 -11.17
C GLN A 89 -4.52 -12.84 -11.51
N VAL A 90 -4.20 -13.90 -12.26
CA VAL A 90 -2.82 -14.19 -12.68
C VAL A 90 -2.52 -13.46 -13.99
N LEU A 91 -1.65 -12.44 -13.92
CA LEU A 91 -1.24 -11.65 -15.08
C LEU A 91 -0.18 -12.35 -15.93
N ALA A 92 0.75 -13.07 -15.29
CA ALA A 92 1.84 -13.74 -15.97
C ALA A 92 2.41 -14.89 -15.14
N VAL A 93 3.08 -15.81 -15.84
CA VAL A 93 3.72 -16.99 -15.25
C VAL A 93 5.08 -17.19 -15.91
N ALA A 94 6.09 -17.58 -15.14
CA ALA A 94 7.41 -17.95 -15.68
C ALA A 94 7.98 -19.17 -14.95
N PRO A 95 8.69 -20.08 -15.65
CA PRO A 95 9.35 -21.21 -15.01
C PRO A 95 10.58 -20.75 -14.23
N PHE A 96 10.90 -21.48 -13.17
CA PHE A 96 12.13 -21.23 -12.44
C PHE A 96 12.73 -22.49 -11.82
N THR A 97 14.03 -22.40 -11.56
CA THR A 97 14.80 -23.35 -10.77
C THR A 97 15.73 -22.56 -9.86
N GLN A 98 15.95 -23.02 -8.62
CA GLN A 98 16.88 -22.36 -7.69
C GLN A 98 17.92 -23.34 -7.19
N MET A 99 19.12 -22.84 -6.90
CA MET A 99 20.16 -23.58 -6.20
C MET A 99 20.95 -22.63 -5.31
N GLN A 100 21.18 -23.02 -4.06
CA GLN A 100 22.05 -22.27 -3.14
C GLN A 100 23.47 -22.82 -3.23
N GLY A 101 24.46 -21.93 -3.13
CA GLY A 101 25.86 -22.33 -3.15
C GLY A 101 26.80 -21.17 -2.88
N LEU A 102 28.07 -21.37 -3.24
CA LEU A 102 29.13 -20.38 -3.11
C LEU A 102 29.69 -20.05 -4.48
N LEU A 103 29.93 -18.76 -4.75
CA LEU A 103 30.76 -18.30 -5.86
C LEU A 103 32.17 -18.08 -5.35
N THR A 104 33.16 -18.58 -6.09
CA THR A 104 34.58 -18.41 -5.77
C THR A 104 35.36 -17.86 -6.96
N HIS A 105 36.29 -16.94 -6.65
CA HIS A 105 37.22 -16.33 -7.59
C HIS A 105 38.48 -15.89 -6.84
N ASP A 106 39.65 -16.37 -7.23
CA ASP A 106 40.96 -16.02 -6.63
C ASP A 106 40.97 -16.05 -5.08
N GLY A 107 40.42 -17.11 -4.50
CA GLY A 107 40.35 -17.29 -3.04
C GLY A 107 39.29 -16.46 -2.33
N LYS A 108 38.60 -15.54 -3.01
CA LYS A 108 37.43 -14.83 -2.50
C LYS A 108 36.18 -15.70 -2.65
N VAL A 109 35.29 -15.62 -1.66
CA VAL A 109 34.08 -16.44 -1.58
C VAL A 109 32.88 -15.57 -1.27
N GLN A 110 31.78 -15.78 -2.00
CA GLN A 110 30.51 -15.11 -1.77
C GLN A 110 29.36 -16.12 -1.81
N LYS A 111 28.47 -16.09 -0.81
CA LYS A 111 27.25 -16.90 -0.84
C LYS A 111 26.34 -16.43 -1.99
N VAL A 112 25.71 -17.36 -2.69
CA VAL A 112 24.78 -17.04 -3.77
C VAL A 112 23.52 -17.92 -3.73
N LEU A 113 22.38 -17.31 -4.04
CA LEU A 113 21.17 -17.99 -4.50
C LEU A 113 21.13 -17.83 -6.02
N LEU A 114 21.39 -18.92 -6.73
CA LEU A 114 21.39 -18.95 -8.19
C LEU A 114 19.98 -19.28 -8.68
N ASN A 115 19.38 -18.35 -9.43
CA ASN A 115 18.08 -18.48 -10.05
C ASN A 115 18.24 -18.80 -11.54
N GLY A 116 17.80 -19.99 -11.95
CA GLY A 116 17.63 -20.38 -13.33
C GLY A 116 16.34 -19.78 -13.87
N ILE A 117 16.46 -19.05 -14.97
CA ILE A 117 15.36 -18.32 -15.61
C ILE A 117 15.31 -18.55 -17.11
N ASP A 118 14.12 -18.45 -17.69
CA ASP A 118 13.94 -18.21 -19.11
C ASP A 118 13.88 -16.69 -19.34
N PRO A 119 14.82 -16.07 -20.08
CA PRO A 119 14.84 -14.61 -20.25
C PRO A 119 13.57 -14.01 -20.86
N THR A 120 12.83 -14.78 -21.68
CA THR A 120 11.62 -14.31 -22.35
C THR A 120 10.43 -14.32 -21.40
N GLU A 121 10.29 -15.41 -20.63
CA GLU A 121 9.20 -15.55 -19.65
C GLU A 121 9.45 -14.71 -18.40
N GLU A 122 10.69 -14.59 -17.93
CA GLU A 122 11.05 -13.85 -16.73
C GLU A 122 10.70 -12.36 -16.85
N ARG A 123 10.85 -11.75 -18.04
CA ARG A 123 10.44 -10.35 -18.30
C ARG A 123 8.95 -10.09 -18.04
N LYS A 124 8.11 -11.12 -18.11
CA LYS A 124 6.66 -10.97 -17.87
C LYS A 124 6.37 -10.88 -16.37
N VAL A 125 7.16 -11.57 -15.54
CA VAL A 125 6.93 -11.69 -14.10
C VAL A 125 7.83 -10.78 -13.25
N SER A 126 8.97 -10.33 -13.77
CA SER A 126 10.00 -9.59 -13.04
C SER A 126 10.46 -8.34 -13.81
N ILE A 127 10.80 -7.29 -13.07
CA ILE A 127 11.34 -6.03 -13.62
C ILE A 127 12.88 -5.99 -13.67
N ILE A 128 13.54 -7.13 -13.42
CA ILE A 128 15.01 -7.21 -13.29
C ILE A 128 15.77 -6.66 -14.50
N ASP A 129 15.19 -6.75 -15.70
CA ASP A 129 15.77 -6.25 -16.95
C ASP A 129 16.08 -4.74 -16.90
N HIS A 130 15.28 -3.96 -16.15
CA HIS A 130 15.49 -2.51 -15.96
C HIS A 130 16.66 -2.17 -15.02
N PHE A 131 17.15 -3.13 -14.25
CA PHE A 131 18.21 -2.94 -13.25
C PHE A 131 19.56 -3.47 -13.72
N ILE A 132 19.64 -4.01 -14.93
CA ILE A 132 20.89 -4.45 -15.54
C ILE A 132 21.75 -3.21 -15.88
N LYS A 133 22.94 -3.14 -15.29
CA LYS A 133 23.90 -2.05 -15.55
C LYS A 133 24.84 -2.38 -16.70
N GLN A 134 25.21 -3.64 -16.83
CA GLN A 134 26.12 -4.13 -17.86
C GLN A 134 25.64 -5.49 -18.36
N GLY A 135 25.74 -5.74 -19.66
CA GLY A 135 25.20 -6.96 -20.29
C GLY A 135 23.72 -6.85 -20.64
N ARG A 136 23.08 -7.97 -20.98
CA ARG A 136 21.66 -8.06 -21.34
C ARG A 136 21.10 -9.38 -20.84
N LEU A 137 19.83 -9.43 -20.41
CA LEU A 137 19.23 -10.69 -19.93
C LEU A 137 19.30 -11.82 -20.97
N ASP A 138 19.24 -11.44 -22.26
CA ASP A 138 19.31 -12.37 -23.40
C ASP A 138 20.67 -13.08 -23.55
N SER A 139 21.72 -12.63 -22.86
CA SER A 139 23.02 -13.32 -22.86
C SER A 139 22.99 -14.65 -22.10
N LEU A 140 21.94 -14.88 -21.30
CA LEU A 140 21.69 -16.14 -20.60
C LEU A 140 21.10 -17.19 -21.55
N SER A 141 21.92 -17.65 -22.49
CA SER A 141 21.57 -18.70 -23.46
C SER A 141 21.74 -20.12 -22.90
N PRO A 142 20.91 -21.10 -23.28
CA PRO A 142 21.09 -22.48 -22.86
C PRO A 142 22.45 -23.05 -23.24
N GLY A 143 23.15 -23.68 -22.29
CA GLY A 143 24.43 -24.34 -22.49
C GLY A 143 25.66 -23.45 -22.36
N SER A 144 25.51 -22.13 -22.26
CA SER A 144 26.66 -21.23 -22.15
C SER A 144 27.24 -21.19 -20.74
N PHE A 145 26.45 -21.58 -19.72
CA PHE A 145 26.80 -21.36 -18.31
C PHE A 145 27.17 -19.89 -18.03
N GLY A 146 26.42 -18.98 -18.65
CA GLY A 146 26.48 -17.56 -18.32
C GLY A 146 25.82 -17.27 -16.98
N ILE A 147 26.42 -16.40 -16.17
CA ILE A 147 25.85 -15.90 -14.92
C ILE A 147 25.76 -14.37 -14.95
N MET A 148 24.68 -13.83 -14.42
CA MET A 148 24.58 -12.42 -14.06
C MET A 148 24.56 -12.30 -12.54
N ILE A 149 25.30 -11.35 -11.99
CA ILE A 149 25.41 -11.14 -10.54
C ILE A 149 25.18 -9.69 -10.17
N GLY A 150 24.83 -9.43 -8.91
CA GLY A 150 24.72 -8.07 -8.41
C GLY A 150 26.08 -7.38 -8.29
N ASP A 151 26.09 -6.06 -8.39
CA ASP A 151 27.29 -5.22 -8.33
C ASP A 151 28.09 -5.41 -7.03
N LYS A 152 27.43 -5.57 -5.88
CA LYS A 152 28.09 -5.86 -4.60
C LYS A 152 28.76 -7.23 -4.59
N ALA A 153 28.16 -8.24 -5.21
CA ALA A 153 28.79 -9.55 -5.37
C ALA A 153 30.00 -9.48 -6.31
N ALA A 154 29.87 -8.78 -7.43
CA ALA A 154 30.95 -8.56 -8.39
C ALA A 154 32.14 -7.83 -7.74
N ALA A 155 31.88 -6.75 -6.98
CA ALA A 155 32.90 -6.00 -6.26
C ALA A 155 33.62 -6.84 -5.19
N LYS A 156 32.88 -7.64 -4.43
CA LYS A 156 33.46 -8.55 -3.42
C LYS A 156 34.35 -9.61 -4.06
N LEU A 157 33.91 -10.21 -5.16
CA LEU A 157 34.67 -11.24 -5.88
C LEU A 157 35.80 -10.64 -6.73
N GLY A 158 35.74 -9.35 -7.04
CA GLY A 158 36.70 -8.64 -7.88
C GLY A 158 36.60 -9.05 -9.35
N VAL A 159 35.39 -9.20 -9.87
CA VAL A 159 35.13 -9.67 -11.25
C VAL A 159 34.31 -8.68 -12.06
N GLY A 160 34.52 -8.70 -13.38
CA GLY A 160 33.74 -8.00 -14.40
C GLY A 160 33.12 -8.95 -15.42
N ILE A 161 32.50 -8.39 -16.47
CA ILE A 161 31.98 -9.19 -17.59
C ILE A 161 33.13 -9.89 -18.32
N GLY A 162 32.93 -11.17 -18.65
CA GLY A 162 33.91 -12.05 -19.30
C GLY A 162 34.75 -12.88 -18.33
N ASP A 163 34.80 -12.50 -17.06
CA ASP A 163 35.51 -13.26 -16.04
C ASP A 163 34.78 -14.56 -15.71
N LYS A 164 35.52 -15.54 -15.19
CA LYS A 164 34.99 -16.87 -14.88
C LYS A 164 34.93 -17.11 -13.38
N LEU A 165 33.73 -17.40 -12.89
CA LEU A 165 33.46 -17.74 -11.50
C LEU A 165 33.28 -19.24 -11.33
N THR A 166 33.70 -19.80 -10.20
CA THR A 166 33.38 -21.19 -9.86
C THR A 166 32.22 -21.21 -8.88
N PHE A 167 31.09 -21.77 -9.29
CA PHE A 167 29.98 -22.08 -8.40
C PHE A 167 30.24 -23.43 -7.73
N VAL A 168 30.09 -23.47 -6.41
CA VAL A 168 30.25 -24.65 -5.56
C VAL A 168 28.90 -24.94 -4.90
N ALA A 169 28.29 -26.05 -5.29
CA ALA A 169 27.04 -26.52 -4.68
C ALA A 169 27.35 -27.30 -3.39
N PRO A 170 26.47 -27.23 -2.37
CA PRO A 170 26.62 -28.01 -1.13
C PRO A 170 26.41 -29.52 -1.35
N GLU A 171 25.84 -29.92 -2.49
CA GLU A 171 25.64 -31.32 -2.84
C GLU A 171 26.96 -32.04 -3.12
N VAL A 172 27.15 -33.16 -2.44
CA VAL A 172 28.36 -33.97 -2.53
C VAL A 172 28.17 -35.08 -3.56
N THR A 173 29.15 -35.28 -4.43
CA THR A 173 29.23 -36.47 -5.28
C THR A 173 30.22 -37.44 -4.65
N VAL A 174 29.77 -38.69 -4.46
CA VAL A 174 30.61 -39.77 -3.96
C VAL A 174 31.39 -40.37 -5.13
N THR A 175 32.71 -40.40 -5.02
CA THR A 175 33.61 -41.05 -5.96
C THR A 175 34.51 -42.04 -5.21
N PRO A 176 35.14 -43.01 -5.89
CA PRO A 176 36.11 -43.90 -5.24
C PRO A 176 37.30 -43.17 -4.57
N ALA A 177 37.58 -41.94 -5.02
CA ALA A 177 38.64 -41.08 -4.47
C ALA A 177 38.16 -40.20 -3.29
N GLY A 178 36.87 -40.22 -2.93
CA GLY A 178 36.31 -39.44 -1.83
C GLY A 178 35.03 -38.67 -2.18
N MET A 179 34.58 -37.86 -1.22
CA MET A 179 33.40 -37.01 -1.29
C MET A 179 33.79 -35.59 -1.73
N PHE A 180 33.31 -35.15 -2.89
CA PHE A 180 33.63 -33.82 -3.43
C PHE A 180 32.35 -33.00 -3.69
N PRO A 181 32.36 -31.69 -3.39
CA PRO A 181 31.25 -30.81 -3.72
C PRO A 181 31.13 -30.68 -5.25
N ARG A 182 29.92 -30.45 -5.75
CA ARG A 182 29.74 -30.18 -7.18
C ARG A 182 30.23 -28.78 -7.50
N MET A 183 31.16 -28.69 -8.45
CA MET A 183 31.70 -27.42 -8.92
C MET A 183 31.40 -27.22 -10.39
N LYS A 184 30.98 -26.01 -10.77
CA LYS A 184 30.79 -25.63 -12.16
C LYS A 184 31.30 -24.21 -12.39
N ARG A 185 32.04 -24.03 -13.49
CA ARG A 185 32.53 -22.72 -13.90
C ARG A 185 31.44 -22.01 -14.72
N PHE A 186 31.14 -20.78 -14.33
CA PHE A 186 30.25 -19.85 -15.01
C PHE A 186 31.04 -18.67 -15.56
N GLU A 187 30.57 -18.07 -16.65
CA GLU A 187 31.12 -16.83 -17.19
C GLU A 187 30.21 -15.65 -16.84
N VAL A 188 30.77 -14.55 -16.32
CA VAL A 188 29.99 -13.37 -15.98
C VAL A 188 29.56 -12.68 -17.27
N THR A 189 28.26 -12.72 -17.56
CA THR A 189 27.68 -12.13 -18.79
C THR A 189 26.97 -10.81 -18.54
N GLY A 190 26.74 -10.46 -17.26
CA GLY A 190 26.14 -9.19 -16.90
C GLY A 190 26.20 -8.88 -15.41
N ILE A 191 26.03 -7.61 -15.10
CA ILE A 191 26.00 -7.08 -13.73
C ILE A 191 24.75 -6.23 -13.57
N PHE A 192 23.99 -6.48 -12.51
CA PHE A 192 22.79 -5.70 -12.16
C PHE A 192 22.97 -4.95 -10.85
N HIS A 193 22.19 -3.89 -10.66
CA HIS A 193 22.11 -3.16 -9.40
C HIS A 193 20.67 -2.76 -9.15
N VAL A 194 20.09 -3.33 -8.09
CA VAL A 194 18.69 -3.14 -7.72
C VAL A 194 18.54 -2.06 -6.66
N GLY A 195 19.60 -1.85 -5.86
CA GLY A 195 19.59 -0.90 -4.73
C GLY A 195 19.04 -1.53 -3.45
N ALA A 196 18.64 -2.80 -3.50
CA ALA A 196 18.03 -3.51 -2.39
C ALA A 196 19.06 -4.18 -1.49
N GLY A 197 19.86 -3.37 -0.80
CA GLY A 197 20.70 -3.78 0.33
C GLY A 197 21.46 -5.08 0.07
N GLU A 198 20.97 -6.17 0.64
CA GLU A 198 21.57 -7.51 0.59
C GLU A 198 21.40 -8.25 -0.75
N ILE A 199 20.34 -7.99 -1.52
CA ILE A 199 20.00 -8.75 -2.75
C ILE A 199 21.15 -8.67 -3.77
N ASP A 200 21.70 -7.48 -3.97
CA ASP A 200 22.84 -7.24 -4.86
C ASP A 200 24.10 -8.01 -4.44
N GLY A 201 24.15 -8.49 -3.19
CA GLY A 201 25.25 -9.28 -2.66
C GLY A 201 25.07 -10.80 -2.80
N PHE A 202 23.85 -11.33 -2.92
CA PHE A 202 23.63 -12.80 -2.89
C PHE A 202 22.83 -13.36 -4.06
N LEU A 203 22.16 -12.56 -4.88
CA LEU A 203 21.39 -13.08 -6.00
C LEU A 203 22.28 -13.27 -7.24
N GLY A 204 22.16 -14.43 -7.90
CA GLY A 204 22.71 -14.69 -9.22
C GLY A 204 21.63 -15.20 -10.18
N LEU A 205 21.73 -14.86 -11.46
CA LEU A 205 20.82 -15.32 -12.51
C LEU A 205 21.60 -16.12 -13.54
N THR A 206 21.01 -17.22 -14.00
CA THR A 206 21.56 -18.08 -15.06
C THR A 206 20.43 -18.57 -15.94
N ASN A 207 20.76 -19.16 -17.09
CA ASN A 207 19.76 -19.86 -17.89
C ASN A 207 19.14 -21.05 -17.13
N LEU A 208 17.83 -21.23 -17.27
CA LEU A 208 17.04 -22.31 -16.68
C LEU A 208 17.60 -23.71 -16.96
N ASP A 209 17.98 -23.98 -18.22
CA ASP A 209 18.49 -25.29 -18.64
C ASP A 209 19.87 -25.58 -18.05
N ASP A 210 20.72 -24.56 -17.91
CA ASP A 210 22.06 -24.71 -17.32
C ASP A 210 21.97 -25.07 -15.84
N LEU A 211 21.03 -24.47 -15.12
CA LEU A 211 20.79 -24.82 -13.72
C LEU A 211 20.13 -26.19 -13.58
N GLY A 212 19.21 -26.55 -14.49
CA GLY A 212 18.63 -27.90 -14.57
C GLY A 212 19.70 -28.98 -14.78
N ARG A 213 20.69 -28.73 -15.64
CA ARG A 213 21.86 -29.63 -15.83
C ARG A 213 22.69 -29.79 -14.55
N LEU A 214 22.85 -28.72 -13.78
CA LEU A 214 23.60 -28.76 -12.51
C LEU A 214 22.87 -29.59 -11.44
N HIS A 215 21.53 -29.53 -11.44
CA HIS A 215 20.64 -30.41 -10.67
C HIS A 215 20.57 -31.85 -11.19
N ARG A 216 21.13 -32.13 -12.38
CA ARG A 216 21.01 -33.41 -13.10
C ARG A 216 19.58 -33.78 -13.46
N TRP A 217 18.73 -32.79 -13.69
CA TRP A 217 17.37 -33.00 -14.17
C TRP A 217 17.36 -33.25 -15.68
N LYS A 218 16.28 -33.87 -16.16
CA LYS A 218 16.04 -34.05 -17.60
C LYS A 218 15.77 -32.69 -18.25
N PRO A 219 16.01 -32.55 -19.57
CA PRO A 219 15.64 -31.34 -20.30
C PRO A 219 14.18 -30.95 -20.06
N ASN A 220 13.89 -29.66 -20.00
CA ASN A 220 12.58 -29.07 -19.71
C ASN A 220 12.01 -29.31 -18.30
N GLN A 221 12.74 -29.97 -17.39
CA GLN A 221 12.31 -30.08 -15.99
C GLN A 221 12.64 -28.81 -15.20
N VAL A 222 11.68 -28.34 -14.41
CA VAL A 222 11.80 -27.12 -13.60
C VAL A 222 11.34 -27.36 -12.17
N GLN A 223 11.77 -26.50 -11.24
CA GLN A 223 11.37 -26.60 -9.84
C GLN A 223 9.92 -26.15 -9.63
N GLY A 224 9.52 -25.11 -10.36
CA GLY A 224 8.24 -24.46 -10.13
C GLY A 224 7.93 -23.38 -11.16
N LEU A 225 6.81 -22.72 -10.91
CA LEU A 225 6.33 -21.56 -11.66
C LEU A 225 6.26 -20.35 -10.74
N ARG A 226 6.82 -19.21 -11.16
CA ARG A 226 6.59 -17.90 -10.56
C ARG A 226 5.31 -17.31 -11.12
N LEU A 227 4.51 -16.71 -10.24
CA LEU A 227 3.25 -16.08 -10.57
C LEU A 227 3.35 -14.57 -10.35
N LYS A 228 2.80 -13.81 -11.28
CA LYS A 228 2.54 -12.38 -11.13
C LYS A 228 1.03 -12.15 -11.06
N PHE A 229 0.59 -11.44 -10.03
CA PHE A 229 -0.81 -11.12 -9.81
C PHE A 229 -1.11 -9.64 -10.08
N ASP A 230 -2.38 -9.37 -10.36
CA ASP A 230 -2.99 -8.05 -10.48
C ASP A 230 -3.00 -7.26 -9.16
N ASP A 231 -3.06 -7.96 -8.03
CA ASP A 231 -2.85 -7.47 -6.68
C ASP A 231 -1.87 -8.38 -5.94
N LEU A 232 -0.77 -7.78 -5.49
CA LEU A 232 0.26 -8.47 -4.72
C LEU A 232 -0.28 -8.96 -3.35
N PHE A 233 -1.20 -8.22 -2.73
CA PHE A 233 -1.74 -8.58 -1.42
C PHE A 233 -2.79 -9.70 -1.50
N ALA A 234 -3.39 -9.93 -2.67
CA ALA A 234 -4.25 -11.09 -2.93
C ALA A 234 -3.44 -12.39 -3.15
N ALA A 235 -2.16 -12.27 -3.52
CA ALA A 235 -1.31 -13.40 -3.90
C ALA A 235 -1.33 -14.59 -2.91
N PRO A 236 -1.21 -14.41 -1.57
CA PRO A 236 -1.18 -15.54 -0.63
C PRO A 236 -2.46 -16.38 -0.67
N ARG A 237 -3.62 -15.73 -0.80
CA ARG A 237 -4.91 -16.41 -0.89
C ARG A 237 -5.06 -17.07 -2.25
N THR A 238 -4.84 -16.31 -3.33
CA THR A 238 -5.06 -16.79 -4.69
C THR A 238 -4.10 -17.93 -5.06
N SER A 239 -2.83 -17.87 -4.65
CA SER A 239 -1.86 -18.94 -4.91
C SER A 239 -2.23 -20.24 -4.18
N TRP A 240 -2.78 -20.12 -2.96
CA TRP A 240 -3.25 -21.27 -2.20
C TRP A 240 -4.47 -21.92 -2.86
N GLU A 241 -5.46 -21.12 -3.30
CA GLU A 241 -6.63 -21.60 -4.04
C GLU A 241 -6.23 -22.27 -5.37
N ILE A 242 -5.22 -21.72 -6.07
CA ILE A 242 -4.66 -22.33 -7.29
C ILE A 242 -3.99 -23.67 -6.97
N ALA A 243 -3.12 -23.73 -5.97
CA ALA A 243 -2.43 -24.97 -5.58
C ALA A 243 -3.42 -26.08 -5.21
N GLN A 244 -4.49 -25.77 -4.47
CA GLN A 244 -5.54 -26.73 -4.15
C GLN A 244 -6.25 -27.29 -5.38
N LYS A 245 -6.58 -26.44 -6.36
CA LYS A 245 -7.25 -26.87 -7.60
C LYS A 245 -6.35 -27.75 -8.49
N LEU A 246 -5.03 -27.57 -8.42
CA LEU A 246 -4.07 -28.32 -9.22
C LEU A 246 -3.82 -29.75 -8.72
N GLY A 247 -4.33 -30.10 -7.53
CA GLY A 247 -4.27 -31.44 -6.94
C GLY A 247 -3.45 -31.48 -5.65
N GLU A 248 -4.05 -32.01 -4.58
CA GLU A 248 -3.61 -31.87 -3.18
C GLU A 248 -2.21 -32.44 -2.85
N ASN A 249 -1.65 -33.33 -3.68
CA ASN A 249 -0.45 -34.09 -3.29
C ASN A 249 0.84 -33.73 -4.02
N ASN A 250 0.80 -32.93 -5.10
CA ASN A 250 1.99 -32.70 -5.93
C ASN A 250 2.46 -31.25 -5.96
N PHE A 251 1.60 -30.29 -5.64
CA PHE A 251 1.93 -28.87 -5.74
C PHE A 251 1.63 -28.13 -4.44
N TYR A 252 2.52 -27.24 -4.07
CA TYR A 252 2.33 -26.34 -2.94
C TYR A 252 2.67 -24.91 -3.37
N SER A 253 1.97 -23.95 -2.78
CA SER A 253 2.26 -22.53 -3.02
C SER A 253 3.20 -21.97 -1.96
N ARG A 254 4.17 -21.16 -2.37
CA ARG A 254 4.81 -20.18 -1.48
C ARG A 254 4.50 -18.78 -1.98
N ASP A 255 4.44 -17.83 -1.08
CA ASP A 255 4.10 -16.45 -1.39
C ASP A 255 5.08 -15.49 -0.72
N TRP A 256 5.10 -14.26 -1.20
CA TRP A 256 6.01 -13.23 -0.72
C TRP A 256 5.85 -12.93 0.78
N THR A 257 4.68 -13.17 1.38
CA THR A 257 4.46 -12.94 2.82
C THR A 257 5.11 -14.02 3.67
N ARG A 258 5.38 -15.20 3.11
CA ARG A 258 6.17 -16.25 3.78
C ARG A 258 7.66 -16.03 3.60
N THR A 259 8.11 -15.62 2.41
CA THR A 259 9.54 -15.38 2.15
C THR A 259 10.04 -14.06 2.75
N HIS A 260 9.16 -13.06 2.87
CA HIS A 260 9.45 -11.74 3.43
C HIS A 260 8.48 -11.36 4.56
N GLY A 261 8.22 -12.29 5.49
CA GLY A 261 7.25 -12.12 6.56
C GLY A 261 7.47 -10.89 7.46
N ASN A 262 8.72 -10.54 7.75
CA ASN A 262 9.01 -9.34 8.54
C ASN A 262 8.51 -8.06 7.84
N LEU A 263 8.69 -7.97 6.52
CA LEU A 263 8.22 -6.84 5.73
C LEU A 263 6.68 -6.79 5.69
N TYR A 264 6.05 -7.95 5.48
CA TYR A 264 4.58 -8.05 5.50
C TYR A 264 3.98 -7.63 6.86
N GLN A 265 4.58 -8.08 7.96
CA GLN A 265 4.11 -7.71 9.31
C GLN A 265 4.31 -6.22 9.57
N ALA A 266 5.43 -5.64 9.14
CA ALA A 266 5.67 -4.20 9.25
C ALA A 266 4.60 -3.40 8.50
N ILE A 267 4.32 -3.74 7.24
CA ILE A 267 3.28 -3.07 6.44
C ILE A 267 1.90 -3.22 7.08
N ARG A 268 1.55 -4.41 7.59
CA ARG A 268 0.27 -4.64 8.27
C ARG A 268 0.14 -3.84 9.55
N MET A 269 1.20 -3.80 10.36
CA MET A 269 1.22 -3.04 11.61
C MET A 269 1.07 -1.54 11.33
N GLU A 270 1.76 -1.03 10.32
CA GLU A 270 1.65 0.36 9.86
C GLU A 270 0.22 0.70 9.38
N LYS A 271 -0.35 -0.12 8.49
CA LYS A 271 -1.75 0.03 8.05
C LYS A 271 -2.73 0.02 9.22
N ALA A 272 -2.54 -0.86 10.22
CA ALA A 272 -3.39 -0.92 11.40
C ALA A 272 -3.25 0.32 12.31
N MET A 273 -2.03 0.80 12.54
CA MET A 273 -1.78 2.02 13.31
C MET A 273 -2.42 3.25 12.66
N ILE A 274 -2.28 3.40 11.34
CA ILE A 274 -2.90 4.50 10.60
C ILE A 274 -4.43 4.37 10.64
N GLY A 275 -4.98 3.17 10.49
CA GLY A 275 -6.42 2.94 10.65
C GLY A 275 -6.93 3.36 12.04
N LEU A 276 -6.18 3.07 13.10
CA LEU A 276 -6.49 3.51 14.46
C LEU A 276 -6.43 5.05 14.58
N LEU A 277 -5.41 5.69 14.03
CA LEU A 277 -5.29 7.15 14.03
C LEU A 277 -6.45 7.82 13.28
N LEU A 278 -6.82 7.28 12.10
CA LEU A 278 -7.96 7.76 11.33
C LEU A 278 -9.26 7.63 12.12
N LEU A 279 -9.48 6.51 12.81
CA LEU A 279 -10.63 6.32 13.69
C LEU A 279 -10.68 7.38 14.80
N LEU A 280 -9.54 7.67 15.43
CA LEU A 280 -9.45 8.70 16.48
C LEU A 280 -9.74 10.11 15.93
N ILE A 281 -9.20 10.46 14.75
CA ILE A 281 -9.47 11.75 14.10
C ILE A 281 -10.96 11.92 13.83
N VAL A 282 -11.60 10.88 13.30
CA VAL A 282 -13.05 10.88 13.03
C VAL A 282 -13.85 11.01 14.33
N ALA A 283 -13.47 10.28 15.39
CA ALA A 283 -14.14 10.36 16.69
C ALA A 283 -14.05 11.76 17.32
N VAL A 284 -12.87 12.39 17.26
CA VAL A 284 -12.65 13.76 17.75
C VAL A 284 -13.48 14.77 16.96
N ALA A 285 -13.53 14.62 15.63
CA ALA A 285 -14.35 15.49 14.77
C ALA A 285 -15.86 15.32 15.08
N ALA A 286 -16.34 14.09 15.26
CA ALA A 286 -17.72 13.79 15.65
C ALA A 286 -18.08 14.48 16.98
N PHE A 287 -17.22 14.30 17.98
CA PHE A 287 -17.41 14.86 19.31
C PHE A 287 -17.44 16.39 19.30
N ASN A 288 -16.59 17.01 18.47
CA ASN A 288 -16.59 18.45 18.29
C ASN A 288 -17.94 18.95 17.75
N ILE A 289 -18.48 18.30 16.70
CA ILE A 289 -19.79 18.65 16.13
C ILE A 289 -20.91 18.51 17.18
N ILE A 290 -20.94 17.39 17.91
CA ILE A 290 -21.95 17.15 18.95
C ILE A 290 -21.89 18.25 20.02
N SER A 291 -20.70 18.51 20.55
CA SER A 291 -20.49 19.48 21.64
C SER A 291 -20.92 20.88 21.23
N THR A 292 -20.55 21.29 20.02
CA THR A 292 -20.93 22.56 19.43
C THR A 292 -22.44 22.69 19.24
N LEU A 293 -23.10 21.69 18.65
CA LEU A 293 -24.54 21.75 18.43
C LEU A 293 -25.33 21.75 19.75
N VAL A 294 -24.89 21.00 20.77
CA VAL A 294 -25.49 21.08 22.10
C VAL A 294 -25.34 22.48 22.68
N MET A 295 -24.18 23.10 22.53
CA MET A 295 -23.94 24.48 22.98
C MET A 295 -24.85 25.47 22.27
N VAL A 296 -25.01 25.36 20.95
CA VAL A 296 -25.91 26.23 20.17
C VAL A 296 -27.37 26.03 20.57
N VAL A 297 -27.81 24.79 20.79
CA VAL A 297 -29.18 24.50 21.26
C VAL A 297 -29.44 25.15 22.62
N ASN A 298 -28.46 25.12 23.52
CA ASN A 298 -28.56 25.74 24.83
C ASN A 298 -28.63 27.27 24.74
N ASP A 299 -27.79 27.90 23.91
CA ASP A 299 -27.81 29.35 23.67
C ASP A 299 -29.13 29.80 23.01
N LYS A 300 -29.76 28.91 22.23
CA LYS A 300 -31.00 29.17 21.48
C LYS A 300 -32.27 28.71 22.19
N LYS A 301 -32.24 28.41 23.49
CA LYS A 301 -33.43 27.96 24.24
C LYS A 301 -34.59 28.97 24.21
N GLY A 302 -34.32 30.26 24.39
CA GLY A 302 -35.33 31.32 24.30
C GLY A 302 -35.97 31.38 22.91
N ASP A 303 -35.14 31.40 21.85
CA ASP A 303 -35.60 31.37 20.46
C ASP A 303 -36.48 30.13 20.16
N ILE A 304 -36.11 28.95 20.68
CA ILE A 304 -36.89 27.70 20.55
C ILE A 304 -38.25 27.85 21.25
N ALA A 305 -38.28 28.44 22.45
CA ALA A 305 -39.50 28.63 23.22
C ALA A 305 -40.47 29.56 22.49
N ILE A 306 -39.98 30.69 21.96
CA ILE A 306 -40.77 31.64 21.16
C ILE A 306 -41.36 30.96 19.93
N LEU A 307 -40.54 30.20 19.18
CA LEU A 307 -41.06 29.47 18.01
C LEU A 307 -42.13 28.45 18.40
N ARG A 308 -41.96 27.78 19.54
CA ARG A 308 -42.94 26.82 20.06
C ARG A 308 -44.23 27.47 20.55
N THR A 309 -44.18 28.65 21.16
CA THR A 309 -45.41 29.38 21.56
C THR A 309 -46.16 29.93 20.35
N LEU A 310 -45.45 30.25 19.27
CA LEU A 310 -46.03 30.60 17.96
C LEU A 310 -46.59 29.40 17.18
N GLY A 311 -46.50 28.17 17.73
CA GLY A 311 -47.09 26.97 17.15
C GLY A 311 -46.12 26.03 16.42
N ALA A 312 -44.80 26.26 16.49
CA ALA A 312 -43.83 25.33 15.89
C ALA A 312 -43.85 23.97 16.61
N THR A 313 -44.01 22.90 15.83
CA THR A 313 -44.00 21.52 16.34
C THR A 313 -42.58 21.08 16.73
N PRO A 314 -42.43 20.11 17.66
CA PRO A 314 -41.11 19.54 18.00
C PRO A 314 -40.34 19.01 16.78
N ARG A 315 -41.04 18.46 15.78
CA ARG A 315 -40.43 17.99 14.52
C ARG A 315 -39.86 19.13 13.70
N GLN A 316 -40.53 20.29 13.66
CA GLN A 316 -40.01 21.48 12.97
C GLN A 316 -38.77 22.04 13.68
N ILE A 317 -38.75 22.04 15.02
CA ILE A 317 -37.55 22.43 15.79
C ILE A 317 -36.39 21.48 15.50
N MET A 318 -36.63 20.17 15.54
CA MET A 318 -35.61 19.17 15.19
C MET A 318 -35.07 19.39 13.78
N ALA A 319 -35.94 19.62 12.80
CA ALA A 319 -35.54 19.86 11.40
C ALA A 319 -34.69 21.13 11.25
N ILE A 320 -34.93 22.20 12.02
CA ILE A 320 -34.10 23.42 12.00
C ILE A 320 -32.65 23.10 12.36
N PHE A 321 -32.43 22.39 13.47
CA PHE A 321 -31.08 22.06 13.95
C PHE A 321 -30.41 20.98 13.10
N MET A 322 -31.17 20.03 12.55
CA MET A 322 -30.64 19.07 11.56
C MET A 322 -30.16 19.78 10.29
N VAL A 323 -30.91 20.76 9.77
CA VAL A 323 -30.48 21.56 8.63
C VAL A 323 -29.22 22.35 8.98
N GLN A 324 -29.19 23.02 10.14
CA GLN A 324 -28.01 23.78 10.57
C GLN A 324 -26.77 22.89 10.64
N GLY A 325 -26.90 21.73 11.26
CA GLY A 325 -25.89 20.70 11.34
C GLY A 325 -25.39 20.21 9.98
N THR A 326 -26.32 19.92 9.08
CA THR A 326 -26.02 19.48 7.71
C THR A 326 -25.29 20.57 6.93
N VAL A 327 -25.64 21.85 7.10
CA VAL A 327 -24.95 22.97 6.45
C VAL A 327 -23.51 23.08 6.95
N ILE A 328 -23.28 22.96 8.27
CA ILE A 328 -21.93 22.92 8.86
C ILE A 328 -21.15 21.73 8.28
N GLY A 329 -21.79 20.56 8.22
CA GLY A 329 -21.25 19.34 7.62
C GLY A 329 -20.79 19.55 6.18
N VAL A 330 -21.70 20.01 5.32
CA VAL A 330 -21.43 20.23 3.89
C VAL A 330 -20.34 21.27 3.67
N VAL A 331 -20.41 22.42 4.34
CA VAL A 331 -19.40 23.49 4.16
C VAL A 331 -18.04 23.04 4.67
N GLY A 332 -17.98 22.42 5.86
CA GLY A 332 -16.74 21.89 6.42
C GLY A 332 -16.13 20.80 5.54
N THR A 333 -16.93 19.86 5.03
CA THR A 333 -16.47 18.82 4.12
C THR A 333 -16.00 19.38 2.78
N LEU A 334 -16.69 20.35 2.18
CA LEU A 334 -16.27 20.95 0.91
C LEU A 334 -14.95 21.72 1.04
N ILE A 335 -14.82 22.54 2.09
CA ILE A 335 -13.57 23.27 2.37
C ILE A 335 -12.45 22.27 2.66
N GLY A 336 -12.74 21.27 3.51
CA GLY A 336 -11.77 20.24 3.86
C GLY A 336 -11.33 19.40 2.66
N ALA A 337 -12.25 19.06 1.75
CA ALA A 337 -11.95 18.34 0.52
C ALA A 337 -11.07 19.16 -0.41
N ALA A 338 -11.41 20.43 -0.65
CA ALA A 338 -10.62 21.32 -1.49
C ALA A 338 -9.20 21.50 -0.94
N LEU A 339 -9.07 21.82 0.36
CA LEU A 339 -7.78 21.98 1.01
C LEU A 339 -7.01 20.65 1.10
N GLY A 340 -7.70 19.53 1.32
CA GLY A 340 -7.11 18.20 1.41
C GLY A 340 -6.55 17.73 0.07
N ILE A 341 -7.28 17.94 -1.02
CA ILE A 341 -6.82 17.67 -2.39
C ILE A 341 -5.59 18.53 -2.70
N LEU A 342 -5.65 19.84 -2.43
CA LEU A 342 -4.51 20.73 -2.65
C LEU A 342 -3.28 20.31 -1.83
N ALA A 343 -3.47 19.97 -0.56
CA ALA A 343 -2.41 19.49 0.31
C ALA A 343 -1.82 18.16 -0.18
N ALA A 344 -2.65 17.19 -0.55
CA ALA A 344 -2.22 15.88 -1.03
C ALA A 344 -1.41 15.95 -2.32
N LEU A 345 -1.80 16.84 -3.26
CA LEU A 345 -1.07 17.05 -4.52
C LEU A 345 0.29 17.76 -4.32
N ASN A 346 0.44 18.54 -3.24
CA ASN A 346 1.64 19.35 -2.99
C ASN A 346 2.47 18.84 -1.80
N VAL A 347 2.10 17.72 -1.16
CA VAL A 347 2.74 17.26 0.07
C VAL A 347 4.24 16.97 -0.11
N SER A 348 4.62 16.38 -1.25
CA SER A 348 6.02 16.10 -1.58
C SER A 348 6.83 17.41 -1.67
N ALA A 349 6.32 18.40 -2.41
CA ALA A 349 6.96 19.71 -2.55
C ALA A 349 7.03 20.47 -1.21
N ALA A 350 5.99 20.39 -0.39
CA ALA A 350 5.94 21.02 0.92
C ALA A 350 7.01 20.44 1.87
N ILE A 351 7.20 19.12 1.84
CA ILE A 351 8.24 18.45 2.65
C ILE A 351 9.63 18.81 2.14
N SER A 352 9.87 18.77 0.83
CA SER A 352 11.18 19.16 0.28
C SER A 352 11.55 20.61 0.59
N ALA A 353 10.57 21.53 0.57
CA ALA A 353 10.79 22.91 0.98
C ALA A 353 11.14 23.01 2.48
N LEU A 354 10.47 22.20 3.32
CA LEU A 354 10.74 22.14 4.75
C LEU A 354 12.14 21.57 5.05
N GLU A 355 12.56 20.53 4.32
CA GLU A 355 13.92 19.97 4.41
C GLU A 355 14.99 20.99 4.04
N GLY A 356 14.75 21.80 3.00
CA GLY A 356 15.65 22.89 2.62
C GLY A 356 15.77 23.99 3.68
N LEU A 357 14.71 24.23 4.46
CA LEU A 357 14.68 25.18 5.57
C LEU A 357 15.37 24.64 6.84
N ILE A 358 15.17 23.37 7.16
CA ILE A 358 15.68 22.73 8.39
C ILE A 358 17.11 22.22 8.20
N GLY A 359 17.56 21.98 6.97
CA GLY A 359 18.90 21.47 6.65
C GLY A 359 19.08 19.98 6.96
N HIS A 360 18.00 19.27 7.30
CA HIS A 360 17.98 17.83 7.53
C HIS A 360 17.05 17.14 6.53
N LYS A 361 17.53 16.07 5.90
CA LYS A 361 16.71 15.18 5.07
C LYS A 361 15.98 14.18 5.96
N PHE A 362 14.66 14.08 5.81
CA PHE A 362 13.85 13.10 6.52
C PHE A 362 13.96 11.71 5.89
N LEU A 363 14.21 11.64 4.57
CA LEU A 363 14.35 10.39 3.83
C LEU A 363 15.76 10.25 3.24
N ASN A 364 16.42 9.13 3.54
CA ASN A 364 17.69 8.76 2.92
C ASN A 364 17.47 7.64 1.89
N ALA A 365 17.79 7.94 0.63
CA ALA A 365 17.64 7.02 -0.50
C ALA A 365 18.41 5.69 -0.30
N ASP A 366 19.52 5.71 0.44
CA ASP A 366 20.34 4.51 0.70
C ASP A 366 19.62 3.48 1.59
N VAL A 367 18.61 3.93 2.36
CA VAL A 367 17.85 3.08 3.30
C VAL A 367 16.43 2.82 2.78
N TYR A 368 15.77 3.84 2.21
CA TYR A 368 14.34 3.80 1.86
C TYR A 368 14.06 3.77 0.35
N PHE A 369 15.06 3.63 -0.52
CA PHE A 369 14.94 3.55 -2.00
C PHE A 369 14.32 4.79 -2.69
N ILE A 370 13.85 5.76 -1.91
CA ILE A 370 13.09 6.94 -2.33
C ILE A 370 13.56 8.12 -1.47
N ASP A 371 13.78 9.25 -2.10
CA ASP A 371 14.21 10.51 -1.48
C ASP A 371 13.10 11.57 -1.38
N TYR A 372 11.86 11.19 -1.74
CA TYR A 372 10.66 12.02 -1.64
C TYR A 372 9.54 11.29 -0.89
N LEU A 373 8.60 12.05 -0.32
CA LEU A 373 7.39 11.48 0.25
C LEU A 373 6.37 11.19 -0.87
N PRO A 374 6.02 9.91 -1.15
CA PRO A 374 5.08 9.59 -2.21
C PRO A 374 3.65 9.95 -1.79
N SER A 375 2.86 10.42 -2.76
CA SER A 375 1.44 10.74 -2.56
C SER A 375 0.67 10.45 -3.82
N GLN A 376 -0.34 9.60 -3.72
CA GLN A 376 -1.26 9.26 -4.81
C GLN A 376 -2.70 9.54 -4.38
N LEU A 377 -3.23 10.65 -4.91
CA LEU A 377 -4.62 11.03 -4.67
C LEU A 377 -5.56 10.11 -5.46
N MET A 378 -6.38 9.33 -4.76
CA MET A 378 -7.42 8.51 -5.37
C MET A 378 -8.77 9.17 -5.22
N ALA A 379 -9.50 9.37 -6.33
CA ALA A 379 -10.81 9.99 -6.31
C ALA A 379 -11.82 9.20 -5.45
N GLN A 380 -11.73 7.87 -5.48
CA GLN A 380 -12.56 6.99 -4.67
C GLN A 380 -12.41 7.29 -3.17
N ASP A 381 -11.20 7.46 -2.68
CA ASP A 381 -10.93 7.77 -1.27
C ASP A 381 -11.51 9.12 -0.90
N VAL A 382 -11.34 10.14 -1.76
CA VAL A 382 -11.93 11.47 -1.54
C VAL A 382 -13.46 11.36 -1.42
N PHE A 383 -14.12 10.63 -2.31
CA PHE A 383 -15.56 10.42 -2.24
C PHE A 383 -15.98 9.65 -0.99
N GLN A 384 -15.24 8.62 -0.59
CA GLN A 384 -15.51 7.84 0.62
C GLN A 384 -15.34 8.69 1.88
N VAL A 385 -14.27 9.47 1.98
CA VAL A 385 -14.03 10.39 3.11
C VAL A 385 -15.12 11.46 3.17
N CYS A 386 -15.46 12.09 2.05
CA CYS A 386 -16.51 13.11 2.00
C CYS A 386 -17.88 12.51 2.36
N GLY A 387 -18.22 11.33 1.81
CA GLY A 387 -19.45 10.62 2.12
C GLY A 387 -19.54 10.25 3.59
N ALA A 388 -18.48 9.67 4.16
CA ALA A 388 -18.41 9.32 5.57
C ALA A 388 -18.53 10.55 6.48
N ALA A 389 -17.83 11.65 6.16
CA ALA A 389 -17.90 12.90 6.91
C ALA A 389 -19.32 13.51 6.88
N LEU A 390 -20.00 13.48 5.73
CA LEU A 390 -21.38 13.95 5.61
C LEU A 390 -22.36 13.08 6.40
N VAL A 391 -22.25 11.75 6.29
CA VAL A 391 -23.10 10.81 7.05
C VAL A 391 -22.87 10.99 8.54
N LEU A 392 -21.62 11.06 8.97
CA LEU A 392 -21.27 11.16 10.39
C LEU A 392 -21.63 12.53 10.96
N SER A 393 -21.42 13.61 10.21
CA SER A 393 -21.88 14.95 10.62
C SER A 393 -23.40 15.00 10.73
N PHE A 394 -24.15 14.39 9.79
CA PHE A 394 -25.59 14.26 9.89
C PHE A 394 -26.00 13.47 11.14
N LEU A 395 -25.42 12.28 11.36
CA LEU A 395 -25.69 11.44 12.53
C LEU A 395 -25.39 12.16 13.86
N ALA A 396 -24.27 12.87 13.93
CA ALA A 396 -23.88 13.69 15.09
C ALA A 396 -24.91 14.78 15.42
N THR A 397 -25.72 15.22 14.45
CA THR A 397 -26.72 16.27 14.65
C THR A 397 -28.06 15.77 15.21
N LEU A 398 -28.33 14.47 15.12
CA LEU A 398 -29.61 13.90 15.56
C LEU A 398 -29.80 14.07 17.07
N TYR A 399 -28.77 13.77 17.88
CA TYR A 399 -28.89 13.86 19.34
C TYR A 399 -29.15 15.30 19.83
N PRO A 400 -28.37 16.32 19.41
CA PRO A 400 -28.66 17.72 19.78
C PRO A 400 -30.01 18.21 19.27
N ALA A 401 -30.39 17.88 18.03
CA ALA A 401 -31.67 18.30 17.44
C ALA A 401 -32.88 17.68 18.17
N TRP A 402 -32.77 16.41 18.55
CA TRP A 402 -33.79 15.74 19.37
C TRP A 402 -33.90 16.38 20.76
N ARG A 403 -32.76 16.72 21.38
CA ARG A 403 -32.73 17.44 22.66
C ARG A 403 -33.39 18.81 22.55
N ALA A 404 -33.13 19.55 21.47
CA ALA A 404 -33.75 20.86 21.21
C ALA A 404 -35.28 20.76 21.13
N ALA A 405 -35.80 19.75 20.42
CA ALA A 405 -37.22 19.53 20.24
C ALA A 405 -38.00 19.25 21.55
N ARG A 406 -37.31 18.69 22.57
CA ARG A 406 -37.88 18.39 23.88
C ARG A 406 -37.84 19.57 24.87
N THR A 407 -37.33 20.74 24.47
CA THR A 407 -37.32 21.93 25.32
C THR A 407 -38.74 22.41 25.63
N GLN A 408 -39.07 22.57 26.91
CA GLN A 408 -40.38 23.06 27.35
C GLN A 408 -40.42 24.60 27.29
N PRO A 409 -41.41 25.21 26.61
CA PRO A 409 -41.47 26.66 26.48
C PRO A 409 -41.61 27.38 27.81
N ALA A 410 -42.39 26.82 28.74
CA ALA A 410 -42.64 27.39 30.05
C ALA A 410 -41.39 27.43 30.94
N GLU A 411 -40.54 26.41 30.87
CA GLU A 411 -39.26 26.40 31.60
C GLU A 411 -38.23 27.33 30.97
N ALA A 412 -38.17 27.38 29.65
CA ALA A 412 -37.20 28.21 28.93
C ALA A 412 -37.45 29.71 29.10
N LEU A 413 -38.73 30.14 29.18
CA LEU A 413 -39.12 31.54 29.37
C LEU A 413 -39.19 31.99 30.84
N ARG A 414 -39.05 31.07 31.80
CA ARG A 414 -39.11 31.39 33.24
C ARG A 414 -37.81 32.01 33.78
N TYR A 415 -36.70 31.83 33.05
CA TYR A 415 -35.36 32.29 33.45
C TYR A 415 -34.79 33.39 32.54
N GLU A 416 -35.60 33.92 31.62
CA GLU A 416 -35.41 35.25 31.00
C GLU A 416 -36.20 36.28 31.81
#